data_AF-A0A7W1F3B9-F1
#
_entry.id   AF-A0A7W1F3B9-F1
#
_cell.length_a   1.000
_cell.length_b   1.000
_cell.length_c   1.000
_cell.angle_alpha   90.00
_cell.angle_beta   90.00
_cell.angle_gamma   90.00
#
_symmetry.space_group_name_H-M   'P 1'
#
loop_
_entity.id
_entity.type
_entity.pdbx_description
1 polymer ?
#
loop_
_entity_poly.entity_id
_entity_poly.type
_entity_poly.pdbx_seq_one_letter_code
_entity_poly.pdbx_strand_id
1 'polypeptide(L)'
;MSDRVLDISTSGTLRGLPGLRRIAWERRESGEGYHARPGEWPFTQITVQITLAGAGVCWPHGRRRRGQSVPVPAGAALVYDSRLHRQLEYGQAPAQPWEFLYVNLLGSASAAIIADLAAVHHHAVPIAPSHPEIVALLNLVPRSGHRLAPWSWQRAAQIAQRLLLALSPREPQAGDQVSADDRLVAEAMRRWRDDLARALPVGEIARQL
;
A
#
# COMPACT_ATOMS: atom_id res chain seq x y z
N MET A 1 11.19 1.89 20.75
CA MET A 1 10.43 2.29 19.56
C MET A 1 11.32 3.14 18.67
N SER A 2 11.72 2.62 17.51
CA SER A 2 12.53 3.36 16.54
C SER A 2 11.64 3.66 15.34
N ASP A 3 11.26 4.92 15.20
CA ASP A 3 10.44 5.36 14.09
C ASP A 3 11.30 6.18 13.14
N ARG A 4 11.26 5.82 11.85
CA ARG A 4 11.96 6.53 10.79
C ARG A 4 10.91 7.01 9.81
N VAL A 5 10.79 8.32 9.65
CA VAL A 5 9.67 8.91 8.91
C VAL A 5 10.17 9.86 7.84
N LEU A 6 9.64 9.69 6.64
CA LEU A 6 9.74 10.65 5.54
C LEU A 6 8.33 11.21 5.27
N ASP A 7 8.11 12.45 5.69
CA ASP A 7 6.93 13.22 5.29
C ASP A 7 7.21 13.93 3.96
N ILE A 8 6.24 13.88 3.06
CA ILE A 8 6.37 14.42 1.70
C ILE A 8 5.35 15.54 1.55
N SER A 9 5.86 16.75 1.30
CA SER A 9 5.03 17.89 0.89
C SER A 9 5.14 18.05 -0.62
N THR A 10 4.00 18.00 -1.33
CA THR A 10 3.95 18.29 -2.76
C THR A 10 3.37 19.68 -3.01
N SER A 11 3.97 20.43 -3.94
CA SER A 11 3.40 21.69 -4.43
C SER A 11 2.26 21.39 -5.41
N GLY A 12 1.09 21.04 -4.86
CA GLY A 12 -0.12 20.69 -5.61
C GLY A 12 -0.37 19.19 -5.78
N THR A 13 -1.47 18.88 -6.44
CA THR A 13 -1.91 17.50 -6.77
C THR A 13 -2.55 17.50 -8.15
N LEU A 14 -2.17 16.56 -9.02
CA LEU A 14 -2.92 16.35 -10.27
C LEU A 14 -4.13 15.47 -9.99
N ARG A 15 -5.32 15.91 -10.43
CA ARG A 15 -6.54 15.08 -10.31
C ARG A 15 -6.36 13.80 -11.13
N GLY A 16 -6.82 12.67 -10.57
CA GLY A 16 -6.83 11.39 -11.26
C GLY A 16 -5.54 10.57 -11.17
N LEU A 17 -4.43 11.13 -10.66
CA LEU A 17 -3.21 10.37 -10.43
C LEU A 17 -3.07 9.92 -8.97
N PRO A 18 -2.42 8.76 -8.71
CA PRO A 18 -2.03 8.40 -7.37
C PRO A 18 -0.98 9.38 -6.85
N GLY A 19 -0.92 9.58 -5.53
CA GLY A 19 0.05 10.44 -4.88
C GLY A 19 0.61 9.80 -3.61
N LEU A 20 1.63 10.43 -3.04
CA LEU A 20 2.37 9.92 -1.89
C LEU A 20 2.52 11.03 -0.85
N ARG A 21 2.18 10.74 0.41
CA ARG A 21 2.23 11.70 1.52
C ARG A 21 3.28 11.36 2.57
N ARG A 22 3.44 10.07 2.88
CA ARG A 22 4.34 9.60 3.93
C ARG A 22 4.89 8.23 3.59
N ILE A 23 6.15 8.01 3.93
CA ILE A 23 6.77 6.70 4.02
C ILE A 23 7.38 6.60 5.41
N ALA A 24 7.04 5.57 6.16
CA ALA A 24 7.55 5.39 7.52
C ALA A 24 7.88 3.93 7.80
N TRP A 25 9.01 3.73 8.45
CA TRP A 25 9.42 2.45 8.99
C TRP A 25 9.24 2.47 10.49
N GLU A 26 8.65 1.41 11.02
CA GLU A 26 8.44 1.22 12.44
C GLU A 26 8.79 -0.21 12.84
N ARG A 27 9.22 -0.36 14.09
CA ARG A 27 9.41 -1.66 14.73
C ARG A 27 8.74 -1.65 16.09
N ARG A 28 7.87 -2.64 16.29
CA ARG A 28 7.11 -2.91 17.52
C ARG A 28 7.67 -4.17 18.17
N GLU A 29 8.11 -4.06 19.41
CA GLU A 29 8.65 -5.21 20.15
C GLU A 29 7.52 -6.08 20.71
N SER A 30 7.79 -7.36 20.95
CA SER A 30 6.79 -8.28 21.52
C SER A 30 6.28 -7.78 22.87
N GLY A 31 4.96 -7.77 23.04
CA GLY A 31 4.32 -7.42 24.32
C GLY A 31 3.87 -5.96 24.44
N GLU A 32 4.19 -5.09 23.47
CA GLU A 32 3.71 -3.70 23.46
C GLU A 32 2.20 -3.60 23.17
N GLY A 33 1.57 -4.68 22.69
CA GLY A 33 0.12 -4.73 22.47
C GLY A 33 -0.35 -3.81 21.34
N TYR A 34 0.53 -3.50 20.38
CA TYR A 34 0.24 -2.56 19.29
C TYR A 34 -1.06 -2.92 18.57
N HIS A 35 -1.95 -1.94 18.49
CA HIS A 35 -3.29 -2.06 17.94
C HIS A 35 -3.75 -0.72 17.39
N ALA A 36 -4.41 -0.76 16.24
CA ALA A 36 -4.87 0.41 15.51
C ALA A 36 -6.28 0.19 14.96
N ARG A 37 -7.03 1.29 14.91
CA ARG A 37 -8.40 1.35 14.37
C ARG A 37 -8.53 2.53 13.41
N PRO A 38 -8.18 2.35 12.13
CA PRO A 38 -8.19 3.44 11.15
C PRO A 38 -9.52 4.19 11.05
N GLY A 39 -10.65 3.51 11.23
CA GLY A 39 -11.98 4.12 11.16
C GLY A 39 -12.30 5.11 12.30
N GLU A 40 -11.51 5.12 13.38
CA GLU A 40 -11.64 6.06 14.50
C GLU A 40 -10.74 7.30 14.33
N TRP A 41 -9.87 7.34 13.33
CA TRP A 41 -8.98 8.48 13.11
C TRP A 41 -9.74 9.70 12.59
N PRO A 42 -9.38 10.94 13.03
CA PRO A 42 -10.05 12.16 12.61
C PRO A 42 -9.73 12.57 11.16
N PHE A 43 -8.87 11.82 10.47
CA PHE A 43 -8.43 12.08 9.12
C PHE A 43 -8.56 10.85 8.23
N THR A 44 -8.62 11.10 6.94
CA THR A 44 -8.56 10.06 5.91
C THR A 44 -7.12 9.64 5.64
N GLN A 45 -6.90 8.33 5.58
CA GLN A 45 -5.65 7.75 5.11
C GLN A 45 -5.92 6.55 4.20
N ILE A 46 -5.23 6.55 3.06
CA ILE A 46 -5.12 5.40 2.16
C ILE A 46 -3.73 4.83 2.42
N THR A 47 -3.64 3.58 2.85
CA THR A 47 -2.41 3.03 3.42
C THR A 47 -2.05 1.70 2.80
N VAL A 48 -0.76 1.50 2.57
CA VAL A 48 -0.12 0.21 2.33
C VAL A 48 0.90 0.01 3.44
N GLN A 49 0.76 -1.04 4.25
CA GLN A 49 1.66 -1.39 5.34
C GLN A 49 2.29 -2.76 5.08
N ILE A 50 3.54 -2.75 4.62
CA ILE A 50 4.31 -3.93 4.23
C ILE A 50 5.03 -4.49 5.45
N THR A 51 4.77 -5.75 5.80
CA THR A 51 5.49 -6.44 6.86
C THR A 51 6.87 -6.87 6.36
N LEU A 52 7.92 -6.37 7.00
CA LEU A 52 9.32 -6.65 6.68
C LEU A 52 9.86 -7.84 7.47
N ALA A 53 9.48 -7.93 8.75
CA ALA A 53 9.84 -9.02 9.64
C ALA A 53 8.77 -9.24 10.72
N GLY A 54 8.72 -10.46 11.24
CA GLY A 54 7.71 -10.88 12.22
C GLY A 54 6.32 -10.98 11.61
N ALA A 55 5.28 -10.62 12.37
CA ALA A 55 3.90 -10.73 11.90
C ALA A 55 2.96 -9.70 12.53
N GLY A 56 2.12 -9.12 11.67
CA GLY A 56 0.90 -8.44 12.05
C GLY A 56 -0.31 -9.34 11.90
N VAL A 57 -1.46 -8.81 12.28
CA VAL A 57 -2.77 -9.43 12.10
C VAL A 57 -3.81 -8.34 11.90
N CYS A 58 -4.81 -8.59 11.07
CA CYS A 58 -5.95 -7.70 10.93
C CYS A 58 -7.29 -8.42 11.13
N TRP A 59 -8.31 -7.61 11.42
CA TRP A 59 -9.70 -8.02 11.63
C TRP A 59 -10.58 -7.15 10.72
N PRO A 60 -10.87 -7.59 9.48
CA PRO A 60 -11.56 -6.79 8.47
C PRO A 60 -12.92 -6.22 8.90
N HIS A 61 -13.68 -6.99 9.68
CA HIS A 61 -15.04 -6.63 10.12
C HIS A 61 -15.11 -6.13 11.57
N GLY A 62 -13.96 -5.73 12.11
CA GLY A 62 -13.79 -5.43 13.53
C GLY A 62 -13.99 -6.68 14.38
N ARG A 63 -13.74 -6.56 15.69
CA ARG A 63 -13.87 -7.64 16.69
C ARG A 63 -12.66 -8.56 16.74
N ARG A 64 -11.54 -8.03 17.25
CA ARG A 64 -10.41 -8.80 17.81
C ARG A 64 -10.82 -9.96 18.74
N ARG A 65 -12.02 -9.89 19.35
CA ARG A 65 -12.54 -10.89 20.31
C ARG A 65 -13.49 -11.96 19.71
N ARG A 66 -13.97 -11.82 18.47
CA ARG A 66 -15.01 -12.71 17.90
C ARG A 66 -14.92 -12.95 16.39
N GLY A 67 -14.00 -12.29 15.68
CA GLY A 67 -13.86 -12.39 14.23
C GLY A 67 -12.70 -13.29 13.81
N GLN A 68 -12.83 -13.89 12.63
CA GLN A 68 -11.71 -14.52 11.93
C GLN A 68 -10.64 -13.45 11.67
N SER A 69 -9.45 -13.69 12.20
CA SER A 69 -8.31 -12.82 11.96
C SER A 69 -7.60 -13.21 10.67
N VAL A 70 -7.13 -12.23 9.92
CA VAL A 70 -6.29 -12.45 8.74
C VAL A 70 -4.84 -12.16 9.11
N PRO A 71 -3.92 -13.14 8.99
CA PRO A 71 -2.51 -12.91 9.29
C PRO A 71 -1.87 -11.99 8.26
N VAL A 72 -0.95 -11.14 8.71
CA VAL A 72 -0.14 -10.26 7.85
C VAL A 72 1.35 -10.55 8.11
N PRO A 73 1.85 -11.73 7.69
CA PRO A 73 3.23 -12.13 7.94
C PRO A 73 4.22 -11.32 7.10
N ALA A 74 5.52 -11.47 7.36
CA ALA A 74 6.55 -11.04 6.41
C ALA A 74 6.26 -11.61 5.02
N GLY A 75 6.32 -10.77 3.99
CA GLY A 75 5.85 -11.14 2.65
C GLY A 75 4.39 -10.78 2.35
N ALA A 76 3.72 -10.06 3.25
CA ALA A 76 2.40 -9.49 3.00
C ALA A 76 2.38 -7.98 3.29
N ALA A 77 1.45 -7.29 2.64
CA ALA A 77 1.09 -5.91 2.91
C ALA A 77 -0.38 -5.81 3.34
N LEU A 78 -0.62 -5.11 4.44
CA LEU A 78 -1.95 -4.68 4.85
C LEU A 78 -2.35 -3.44 4.04
N VAL A 79 -3.52 -3.47 3.39
CA VAL A 79 -4.02 -2.35 2.58
C VAL A 79 -5.40 -1.85 3.03
N TYR A 80 -5.59 -0.53 3.10
CA TYR A 80 -6.90 0.05 3.44
C TYR A 80 -7.07 1.53 3.06
N ASP A 81 -8.32 1.95 2.82
CA ASP A 81 -8.76 3.36 2.93
C ASP A 81 -9.58 3.50 4.21
N SER A 82 -9.15 4.36 5.14
CA SER A 82 -9.79 4.52 6.46
C SER A 82 -11.23 5.05 6.40
N ARG A 83 -11.63 5.71 5.30
CA ARG A 83 -13.03 6.14 5.08
C ARG A 83 -13.93 4.98 4.69
N LEU A 84 -13.42 4.08 3.85
CA LEU A 84 -14.19 2.96 3.32
C LEU A 84 -14.21 1.79 4.30
N HIS A 85 -13.07 1.50 4.91
CA HIS A 85 -12.86 0.34 5.77
C HIS A 85 -12.95 0.71 7.25
N ARG A 86 -14.06 1.37 7.64
CA ARG A 86 -14.21 1.92 9.01
C ARG A 86 -14.22 0.88 10.12
N GLN A 87 -14.53 -0.37 9.78
CA GLN A 87 -14.56 -1.49 10.73
C GLN A 87 -13.20 -2.18 10.86
N LEU A 88 -12.23 -1.88 10.01
CA LEU A 88 -10.93 -2.53 10.05
C LEU A 88 -10.24 -2.23 11.38
N GLU A 89 -9.75 -3.28 12.02
CA GLU A 89 -8.78 -3.20 13.11
C GLU A 89 -7.53 -3.97 12.70
N TYR A 90 -6.35 -3.56 13.16
CA TYR A 90 -5.13 -4.34 12.98
C TYR A 90 -4.17 -4.14 14.14
N GLY A 91 -3.19 -5.01 14.24
CA GLY A 91 -2.20 -4.96 15.30
C GLY A 91 -1.12 -6.01 15.15
N GLN A 92 -0.25 -6.05 16.16
CA GLN A 92 0.80 -7.03 16.26
C GLN A 92 0.23 -8.41 16.56
N ALA A 93 0.78 -9.46 15.93
CA ALA A 93 0.43 -10.83 16.27
C ALA A 93 0.92 -11.19 17.69
N PRO A 94 0.22 -12.06 18.44
CA PRO A 94 0.63 -12.42 19.80
C PRO A 94 2.08 -12.94 19.87
N ALA A 95 2.85 -12.40 20.83
CA ALA A 95 4.23 -12.79 21.14
C ALA A 95 5.27 -12.64 20.00
N GLN A 96 4.93 -11.98 18.89
CA GLN A 96 5.87 -11.77 17.77
C GLN A 96 6.22 -10.28 17.63
N PRO A 97 7.48 -9.90 17.43
CA PRO A 97 7.81 -8.54 17.05
C PRO A 97 7.17 -8.24 15.69
N TRP A 98 6.95 -6.97 15.37
CA TRP A 98 6.46 -6.57 14.07
C TRP A 98 7.23 -5.39 13.52
N GLU A 99 7.95 -5.62 12.44
CA GLU A 99 8.66 -4.61 11.68
C GLU A 99 7.95 -4.38 10.36
N PHE A 100 7.62 -3.13 10.06
CA PHE A 100 6.86 -2.80 8.87
C PHE A 100 7.25 -1.44 8.29
N LEU A 101 7.05 -1.33 6.97
CA LEU A 101 7.07 -0.09 6.22
C LEU A 101 5.62 0.27 5.88
N TYR A 102 5.10 1.39 6.38
CA TYR A 102 3.82 1.89 5.91
C TYR A 102 3.95 3.13 5.04
N VAL A 103 3.07 3.21 4.06
CA VAL A 103 3.07 4.18 2.98
C VAL A 103 1.69 4.79 2.88
N ASN A 104 1.59 6.10 3.11
CA ASN A 104 0.33 6.82 2.98
C ASN A 104 0.22 7.41 1.58
N LEU A 105 -0.81 6.98 0.87
CA LEU A 105 -1.15 7.38 -0.47
C LEU A 105 -2.19 8.51 -0.49
N LEU A 106 -2.27 9.18 -1.63
CA LEU A 106 -3.24 10.24 -1.92
C LEU A 106 -3.93 9.98 -3.27
N GLY A 107 -5.04 10.69 -3.49
CA GLY A 107 -5.76 10.68 -4.77
C GLY A 107 -6.83 9.58 -4.85
N SER A 108 -7.84 9.83 -5.68
CA SER A 108 -8.95 8.90 -5.91
C SER A 108 -8.52 7.61 -6.59
N ALA A 109 -7.49 7.65 -7.46
CA ALA A 109 -6.93 6.46 -8.09
C ALA A 109 -6.35 5.48 -7.07
N SER A 110 -5.57 5.98 -6.09
CA SER A 110 -5.07 5.16 -4.99
C SER A 110 -6.22 4.58 -4.16
N ALA A 111 -7.25 5.38 -3.87
CA ALA A 111 -8.41 4.93 -3.10
C ALA A 111 -9.13 3.76 -3.79
N ALA A 112 -9.38 3.87 -5.09
CA ALA A 112 -10.03 2.83 -5.89
C ALA A 112 -9.21 1.54 -5.90
N ILE A 113 -7.92 1.62 -6.25
CA ILE A 113 -7.05 0.43 -6.32
C ILE A 113 -6.93 -0.25 -4.96
N ILE A 114 -6.78 0.52 -3.87
CA ILE A 114 -6.70 -0.05 -2.52
C ILE A 114 -8.03 -0.69 -2.09
N ALA A 115 -9.17 -0.14 -2.50
CA ALA A 115 -10.46 -0.75 -2.24
C ALA A 115 -10.59 -2.11 -2.96
N ASP A 116 -10.19 -2.19 -4.23
CA ASP A 116 -10.22 -3.42 -5.01
C ASP A 116 -9.27 -4.49 -4.43
N LEU A 117 -8.02 -4.10 -4.13
CA LEU A 117 -7.05 -5.01 -3.50
C LEU A 117 -7.55 -5.52 -2.15
N ALA A 118 -8.16 -4.65 -1.34
CA ALA A 118 -8.73 -5.05 -0.05
C ALA A 118 -9.90 -6.03 -0.22
N ALA A 119 -10.77 -5.83 -1.21
CA ALA A 119 -11.89 -6.71 -1.50
C ALA A 119 -11.43 -8.10 -1.97
N VAL A 120 -10.44 -8.16 -2.87
CA VAL A 120 -9.91 -9.41 -3.43
C VAL A 120 -9.07 -10.19 -2.43
N HIS A 121 -8.20 -9.50 -1.67
CA HIS A 121 -7.22 -10.15 -0.79
C HIS A 121 -7.55 -10.05 0.70
N HIS A 122 -8.77 -9.64 1.04
CA HIS A 122 -9.21 -9.43 2.43
C HIS A 122 -8.22 -8.57 3.23
N HIS A 123 -7.78 -7.47 2.63
CA HIS A 123 -6.75 -6.53 3.12
C HIS A 123 -5.30 -7.04 3.19
N ALA A 124 -5.02 -8.33 3.02
CA ALA A 124 -3.66 -8.88 3.13
C ALA A 124 -3.12 -9.28 1.75
N VAL A 125 -2.40 -8.37 1.09
CA VAL A 125 -1.87 -8.54 -0.27
C VAL A 125 -0.48 -9.19 -0.22
N PRO A 126 -0.21 -10.29 -0.93
CA PRO A 126 1.13 -10.88 -1.01
C PRO A 126 2.12 -9.92 -1.69
N ILE A 127 3.25 -9.63 -1.03
CA ILE A 127 4.37 -8.88 -1.61
C ILE A 127 5.67 -9.18 -0.86
N ALA A 128 6.69 -9.68 -1.56
CA ALA A 128 7.98 -10.02 -0.95
C ALA A 128 8.71 -8.77 -0.41
N PRO A 129 9.32 -8.80 0.78
CA PRO A 129 10.07 -7.65 1.31
C PRO A 129 11.30 -7.30 0.46
N SER A 130 11.83 -8.29 -0.27
CA SER A 130 12.93 -8.14 -1.22
C SER A 130 12.49 -7.59 -2.59
N HIS A 131 11.20 -7.32 -2.80
CA HIS A 131 10.71 -6.77 -4.07
C HIS A 131 11.39 -5.41 -4.35
N PRO A 132 11.88 -5.14 -5.58
CA PRO A 132 12.69 -3.95 -5.87
C PRO A 132 12.05 -2.63 -5.46
N GLU A 133 10.72 -2.50 -5.60
CA GLU A 133 9.99 -1.30 -5.18
C GLU A 133 9.99 -1.09 -3.66
N ILE A 134 9.96 -2.17 -2.87
CA ILE A 134 10.00 -2.09 -1.41
C ILE A 134 11.39 -1.67 -0.95
N VAL A 135 12.43 -2.25 -1.56
CA VAL A 135 13.83 -1.85 -1.34
C VAL A 135 14.05 -0.39 -1.71
N ALA A 136 13.49 0.07 -2.83
CA ALA A 136 13.57 1.47 -3.24
C ALA A 136 12.90 2.41 -2.23
N LEU A 137 11.73 2.05 -1.71
CA LEU A 137 11.04 2.83 -0.67
C LEU A 137 11.83 2.87 0.64
N LEU A 138 12.40 1.74 1.08
CA LEU A 138 13.24 1.67 2.28
C LEU A 138 14.45 2.60 2.18
N ASN A 139 15.06 2.71 1.00
CA ASN A 139 16.19 3.60 0.76
C ASN A 139 15.81 5.10 0.79
N LEU A 140 14.52 5.43 0.68
CA LEU A 140 14.04 6.82 0.80
C LEU A 140 13.82 7.25 2.25
N VAL A 141 13.55 6.31 3.16
CA VAL A 141 13.34 6.58 4.57
C VAL A 141 14.66 7.06 5.21
N PRO A 142 14.66 8.12 6.05
CA PRO A 142 15.89 8.55 6.71
C PRO A 142 16.46 7.45 7.61
N ARG A 143 17.78 7.45 7.82
CA ARG A 143 18.45 6.46 8.69
C ARG A 143 17.96 6.54 10.15
N SER A 144 17.57 7.73 10.59
CA SER A 144 17.04 8.00 11.93
C SER A 144 16.09 9.19 11.92
N GLY A 145 15.09 9.17 12.80
CA GLY A 145 14.21 10.30 13.08
C GLY A 145 13.25 10.65 11.93
N HIS A 146 12.84 11.92 11.91
CA HIS A 146 11.82 12.42 11.00
C HIS A 146 12.42 13.45 10.02
N ARG A 147 12.11 13.31 8.73
CA ARG A 147 12.47 14.25 7.67
C ARG A 147 11.24 14.67 6.87
N LEU A 148 11.04 15.97 6.73
CA LEU A 148 10.14 16.55 5.73
C LEU A 148 10.91 16.76 4.42
N ALA A 149 10.37 16.33 3.29
CA ALA A 149 10.97 16.50 1.98
C ALA A 149 9.98 17.12 0.97
N PRO A 150 10.33 18.25 0.33
CA PRO A 150 9.56 18.79 -0.76
C PRO A 150 9.80 17.97 -2.04
N TRP A 151 8.76 17.39 -2.60
CA TRP A 151 8.83 16.66 -3.87
C TRP A 151 7.93 17.31 -4.93
N SER A 152 8.32 17.16 -6.20
CA SER A 152 7.41 17.42 -7.30
C SER A 152 6.27 16.41 -7.29
N TRP A 153 5.08 16.83 -7.75
CA TRP A 153 3.92 15.93 -7.82
C TRP A 153 4.19 14.74 -8.76
N GLN A 154 4.96 14.94 -9.84
CA GLN A 154 5.31 13.88 -10.78
C GLN A 154 6.09 12.76 -10.09
N ARG A 155 7.08 13.12 -9.27
CA ARG A 155 7.89 12.14 -8.53
C ARG A 155 7.04 11.37 -7.52
N ALA A 156 6.19 12.07 -6.77
CA ALA A 156 5.30 11.43 -5.80
C ALA A 156 4.31 10.46 -6.50
N ALA A 157 3.74 10.87 -7.63
CA ALA A 157 2.83 10.04 -8.41
C ALA A 157 3.52 8.81 -9.02
N GLN A 158 4.73 8.98 -9.59
CA GLN A 158 5.50 7.88 -10.16
C GLN A 158 5.83 6.81 -9.12
N ILE A 159 6.25 7.21 -7.91
CA ILE A 159 6.55 6.27 -6.83
C ILE A 159 5.28 5.57 -6.34
N ALA A 160 4.19 6.31 -6.14
CA ALA A 160 2.90 5.74 -5.73
C ALA A 160 2.39 4.73 -6.77
N GLN A 161 2.46 5.06 -8.06
CA GLN A 161 2.07 4.17 -9.15
C GLN A 161 2.90 2.89 -9.18
N ARG A 162 4.23 2.99 -9.06
CA ARG A 162 5.12 1.82 -9.03
C ARG A 162 4.82 0.89 -7.86
N LEU A 163 4.54 1.44 -6.68
CA LEU A 163 4.12 0.66 -5.51
C LEU A 163 2.78 -0.05 -5.79
N LEU A 164 1.78 0.67 -6.29
CA LEU A 164 0.47 0.09 -6.58
C LEU A 164 0.57 -1.03 -7.63
N LEU A 165 1.38 -0.85 -8.67
CA LEU A 165 1.65 -1.89 -9.67
C LEU A 165 2.39 -3.10 -9.09
N ALA A 166 3.26 -2.91 -8.10
CA ALA A 166 3.95 -4.00 -7.40
C ALA A 166 3.02 -4.83 -6.51
N LEU A 167 1.91 -4.23 -6.04
CA LEU A 167 0.88 -4.90 -5.25
C LEU A 167 -0.16 -5.61 -6.12
N SER A 168 -0.29 -5.21 -7.39
CA SER A 168 -1.17 -5.89 -8.33
C SER A 168 -0.70 -7.34 -8.52
N PRO A 169 -1.62 -8.32 -8.48
CA PRO A 169 -1.28 -9.72 -8.73
C PRO A 169 -0.55 -9.82 -10.08
N ARG A 170 0.58 -10.55 -10.08
CA ARG A 170 1.26 -10.88 -11.33
C ARG A 170 0.34 -11.79 -12.15
N GLU A 171 0.46 -11.67 -13.47
CA GLU A 171 -0.14 -12.66 -14.35
C GLU A 171 0.31 -14.05 -13.91
N PRO A 172 -0.60 -15.02 -13.89
CA PRO A 172 -0.23 -16.38 -13.59
C PRO A 172 0.85 -16.85 -14.56
N GLN A 173 1.90 -17.47 -14.03
CA GLN A 173 2.91 -18.07 -14.89
C GLN A 173 2.31 -19.30 -15.57
N ALA A 174 2.77 -19.59 -16.78
CA ALA A 174 2.36 -20.78 -17.52
C ALA A 174 2.68 -22.04 -16.68
N GLY A 175 1.67 -22.62 -16.05
CA GLY A 175 1.81 -23.75 -15.13
C GLY A 175 0.84 -23.73 -13.94
N ASP A 176 0.36 -22.55 -13.54
CA ASP A 176 -0.61 -22.45 -12.44
C ASP A 176 -2.03 -22.82 -12.93
N GLN A 177 -2.70 -23.71 -12.20
CA GLN A 177 -4.14 -23.96 -12.38
C GLN A 177 -4.90 -22.72 -11.91
N VAL A 178 -5.22 -21.88 -12.87
CA VAL A 178 -5.82 -20.57 -12.65
C VAL A 178 -7.26 -20.60 -13.13
N SER A 179 -8.17 -20.14 -12.29
CA SER A 179 -9.59 -20.01 -12.63
C SER A 179 -9.78 -19.16 -13.88
N ALA A 180 -10.84 -19.40 -14.65
CA ALA A 180 -11.18 -18.58 -15.81
C ALA A 180 -11.35 -17.10 -15.44
N ASP A 181 -11.85 -16.83 -14.23
CA ASP A 181 -12.06 -15.47 -13.70
C ASP A 181 -10.73 -14.75 -13.44
N ASP A 182 -9.75 -15.46 -12.87
CA ASP A 182 -8.41 -14.92 -12.60
C ASP A 182 -7.67 -14.58 -13.90
N ARG A 183 -7.90 -15.36 -14.98
CA ARG A 183 -7.36 -15.06 -16.31
C ARG A 183 -7.96 -13.78 -16.89
N LEU A 184 -9.26 -13.55 -16.72
CA LEU A 184 -9.93 -12.34 -17.18
C LEU A 184 -9.46 -11.10 -16.44
N VAL A 185 -9.27 -11.18 -15.12
CA VAL A 185 -8.72 -10.09 -14.32
C VAL A 185 -7.29 -9.78 -14.72
N ALA A 186 -6.46 -10.80 -14.94
CA ALA A 186 -5.08 -10.62 -15.35
C ALA A 186 -4.98 -9.96 -16.74
N GLU A 187 -5.81 -10.38 -17.69
CA GLU A 187 -5.95 -9.76 -19.03
C GLU A 187 -6.33 -8.28 -18.94
N ALA A 188 -7.35 -7.95 -18.13
CA ALA A 188 -7.80 -6.58 -17.93
C ALA A 188 -6.67 -5.70 -17.32
N MET A 189 -5.97 -6.23 -16.32
CA MET A 189 -4.85 -5.55 -15.67
C MET A 189 -3.63 -5.36 -16.59
N ARG A 190 -3.38 -6.30 -17.51
CA ARG A 190 -2.35 -6.14 -18.53
C ARG A 190 -2.73 -5.07 -19.54
N ARG A 191 -3.95 -5.11 -20.09
CA ARG A 191 -4.42 -4.07 -21.01
C ARG A 191 -4.35 -2.67 -20.39
N TRP A 192 -4.79 -2.54 -19.14
CA TRP A 192 -4.69 -1.27 -18.43
C TRP A 192 -3.24 -0.78 -18.27
N ARG A 193 -2.29 -1.68 -17.98
CA ARG A 193 -0.85 -1.35 -17.95
C ARG A 193 -0.32 -0.92 -19.31
N ASP A 194 -0.68 -1.62 -20.38
CA ASP A 194 -0.25 -1.30 -21.74
C ASP A 194 -0.83 0.04 -22.20
N ASP A 195 -2.07 0.35 -21.82
CA ASP A 195 -2.72 1.61 -22.15
C ASP A 195 -2.11 2.78 -21.36
N LEU A 196 -1.77 2.57 -20.09
CA LEU A 196 -1.01 3.54 -19.30
C LEU A 196 0.41 3.76 -19.84
N ALA A 197 1.08 2.71 -20.29
CA ALA A 197 2.41 2.81 -20.89
C ALA A 197 2.38 3.53 -22.26
N ARG A 198 1.26 3.41 -22.99
CA ARG A 198 1.00 4.08 -24.27
C ARG A 198 0.42 5.50 -24.13
N ALA A 199 -0.01 5.90 -22.93
CA ALA A 199 -0.51 7.24 -22.71
C ALA A 199 0.58 8.28 -23.02
N LEU A 200 0.33 9.10 -24.04
CA LEU A 200 1.26 10.11 -24.54
C LEU A 200 1.69 11.05 -23.41
N PRO A 201 2.95 11.52 -23.39
CA PRO A 201 3.36 12.58 -22.50
C PRO A 201 2.40 13.76 -22.66
N VAL A 202 1.99 14.38 -21.54
CA VAL A 202 1.06 15.53 -21.52
C VAL A 202 1.47 16.65 -22.50
N GLY A 203 2.77 16.78 -22.80
CA GLY A 203 3.31 17.73 -23.77
C GLY A 203 3.06 17.41 -25.26
N GLU A 204 2.58 16.21 -25.61
CA GLU A 204 2.11 15.89 -26.96
C GLU A 204 0.62 16.16 -27.13
N ILE A 205 -0.20 15.92 -26.11
CA ILE A 205 -1.64 16.28 -26.12
C ILE A 205 -1.79 17.81 -26.20
N ALA A 206 -0.95 18.57 -25.50
CA ALA A 206 -0.97 20.04 -25.53
C ALA A 206 -0.54 20.64 -26.89
N ARG A 207 0.09 19.87 -27.79
CA ARG A 207 0.45 20.31 -29.15
C ARG A 207 -0.63 20.01 -30.18
N GLN A 208 -1.66 19.25 -29.81
CA GLN A 208 -2.77 18.85 -30.67
C GLN A 208 -4.07 19.62 -30.38
N LEU A 209 -4.05 20.54 -29.42
CA LEU A 209 -5.12 21.51 -29.12
C LEU A 209 -4.67 22.91 -29.53
#